data_AF-A0A1C7GRB8-F1
#
_entry.id   AF-A0A1C7GRB8-F1
#
_cell.length_a   1.000
_cell.length_b   1.000
_cell.length_c   1.000
_cell.angle_alpha   90.00
_cell.angle_beta   90.00
_cell.angle_gamma   90.00
#
_symmetry.space_group_name_H-M   'P 1'
#
loop_
_entity.id
_entity.type
_entity.pdbx_description
1 polymer ?
#
loop_
_entity_poly.entity_id
_entity_poly.type
_entity_poly.pdbx_seq_one_letter_code
_entity_poly.pdbx_strand_id
1 'polypeptide(L)'
;MRPLYWKQSPKHRPGKEGTDLRCEICGKTTVFGKKVAHDRMYINARTPKKIKPNLHHMMVDTPKGRKRMTVCTRCMRTLRKRETL
;
A
#
# COMPACT_ATOMS: atom_id res chain seq x y z
N MET A 1 27.12 -17.72 32.15
CA MET A 1 27.81 -17.63 30.84
C MET A 1 26.81 -18.00 29.74
N ARG A 2 26.40 -17.07 28.86
CA ARG A 2 25.37 -17.30 27.82
C ARG A 2 26.04 -17.78 26.51
N PRO A 3 25.59 -18.88 25.87
CA PRO A 3 26.26 -19.44 24.68
C PRO A 3 26.14 -18.53 23.45
N LEU A 4 27.24 -18.42 22.71
CA LEU A 4 27.45 -17.57 21.52
C LEU A 4 26.94 -18.21 20.21
N TYR A 5 25.68 -18.64 20.15
CA TYR A 5 25.12 -19.13 18.88
C TYR A 5 23.72 -18.56 18.63
N TRP A 6 23.69 -17.31 18.17
CA TRP A 6 22.55 -16.69 17.47
C TRP A 6 23.00 -16.05 16.14
N LYS A 7 24.30 -16.12 15.83
CA LYS A 7 24.84 -15.56 14.60
C LYS A 7 24.73 -16.65 13.54
N GLN A 8 23.75 -16.55 12.64
CA GLN A 8 23.79 -16.98 11.23
C GLN A 8 22.37 -17.28 10.70
N SER A 9 21.47 -16.30 10.77
CA SER A 9 20.39 -16.25 9.78
C SER A 9 20.81 -15.22 8.72
N PRO A 10 20.97 -15.59 7.43
CA PRO A 10 21.30 -14.65 6.40
C PRO A 10 20.11 -13.70 6.21
N LYS A 11 20.21 -12.48 6.73
CA LYS A 11 19.19 -11.42 6.60
C LYS A 11 19.18 -10.80 5.19
N HIS A 12 19.49 -11.55 4.13
CA HIS A 12 19.27 -11.04 2.79
C HIS A 12 17.76 -11.09 2.51
N ARG A 13 17.06 -10.00 2.82
CA ARG A 13 15.73 -9.78 2.28
C ARG A 13 15.98 -9.24 0.87
N PRO A 14 15.65 -9.97 -0.22
CA PRO A 14 15.86 -9.45 -1.58
C PRO A 14 15.18 -8.08 -1.70
N GLY A 15 15.91 -7.16 -2.32
CA GLY A 15 15.64 -5.72 -2.37
C GLY A 15 14.20 -5.39 -2.75
N LYS A 16 13.67 -4.35 -2.11
CA LYS A 16 12.33 -3.81 -2.38
C LYS A 16 12.36 -3.02 -3.68
N GLU A 17 12.26 -3.70 -4.83
CA GLU A 17 11.90 -3.05 -6.08
C GLU A 17 10.38 -2.90 -6.11
N GLY A 18 9.89 -1.70 -5.79
CA GLY A 18 8.47 -1.39 -5.73
C GLY A 18 8.14 -0.22 -4.82
N THR A 19 8.89 0.89 -4.91
CA THR A 19 8.48 2.19 -4.33
C THR A 19 7.56 2.95 -5.27
N ASP A 20 6.73 2.22 -6.00
CA ASP A 20 5.71 2.77 -6.87
C ASP A 20 4.55 3.28 -6.00
N LEU A 21 4.30 4.58 -6.01
CA LEU A 21 3.12 5.23 -5.37
C LEU A 21 1.80 4.92 -6.10
N ARG A 22 1.77 3.80 -6.83
CA ARG A 22 0.65 3.34 -7.65
C ARG A 22 0.28 1.91 -7.30
N CYS A 23 -1.01 1.60 -7.42
CA CYS A 23 -1.47 0.22 -7.32
C CYS A 23 -1.09 -0.56 -8.58
N GLU A 24 -0.41 -1.69 -8.45
CA GLU A 24 -0.01 -2.54 -9.58
C GLU A 24 -1.21 -3.26 -10.24
N ILE A 25 -2.33 -3.41 -9.52
CA ILE A 25 -3.53 -4.11 -10.02
C ILE A 25 -4.49 -3.17 -10.77
N CYS A 26 -4.66 -1.93 -10.28
CA CYS A 26 -5.67 -1.01 -10.80
C CYS A 26 -5.13 0.36 -11.20
N GLY A 27 -3.82 0.58 -11.09
CA GLY A 27 -3.17 1.82 -11.53
C GLY A 27 -3.48 3.06 -10.70
N LYS A 28 -4.18 2.96 -9.56
CA LYS A 28 -4.51 4.13 -8.73
C LYS A 28 -3.27 4.90 -8.32
N THR A 29 -3.21 6.17 -8.70
CA THR A 29 -2.15 7.12 -8.35
C THR A 29 -2.64 8.17 -7.36
N THR A 30 -1.72 9.03 -6.92
CA THR A 30 -2.06 10.19 -6.09
C THR A 30 -2.87 11.21 -6.88
N VAL A 31 -4.00 11.64 -6.31
CA VAL A 31 -4.86 12.67 -6.90
C VAL A 31 -4.64 13.98 -6.14
N PHE A 32 -4.78 15.11 -6.84
CA PHE A 32 -4.75 16.43 -6.23
C PHE A 32 -6.18 16.96 -6.07
N GLY A 33 -6.49 17.46 -4.88
CA GLY A 33 -7.79 18.07 -4.56
C GLY A 33 -7.62 19.29 -3.67
N LYS A 34 -8.74 19.86 -3.22
CA LYS A 34 -8.74 20.95 -2.23
C LYS A 34 -9.36 20.47 -0.93
N LYS A 35 -8.73 20.79 0.21
CA LYS A 35 -9.36 20.73 1.52
C LYS A 35 -10.20 21.99 1.66
N VAL A 36 -11.52 21.83 1.78
CA VAL A 36 -12.45 22.93 2.02
C VAL A 36 -12.71 23.01 3.52
N ALA A 37 -12.46 24.17 4.12
CA ALA A 37 -12.87 24.47 5.48
C ALA A 37 -14.23 25.14 5.44
N HIS A 38 -15.20 24.54 6.11
CA HIS A 38 -16.56 25.05 6.27
C HIS A 38 -16.78 25.40 7.73
N ASP A 39 -17.37 26.57 7.97
CA ASP A 39 -18.13 26.84 9.20
C ASP A 39 -19.60 26.50 8.97
N ARG A 40 -20.40 26.54 10.05
CA ARG A 40 -21.84 26.16 10.06
C ARG A 40 -22.58 26.46 8.76
N MET A 41 -22.41 27.67 8.20
CA MET A 41 -23.07 28.09 6.95
C MET A 41 -22.11 28.56 5.83
N TYR A 42 -20.84 28.89 6.11
CA TYR A 42 -19.95 29.55 5.14
C TYR A 42 -18.69 28.74 4.83
N ILE A 43 -18.14 28.95 3.62
CA ILE A 43 -16.85 28.37 3.21
C ILE A 43 -15.74 29.37 3.53
N ASN A 44 -14.85 28.99 4.44
CA ASN A 44 -13.81 29.91 4.94
C ASN A 44 -12.52 29.84 4.14
N ALA A 45 -12.12 28.64 3.71
CA ALA A 45 -10.84 28.46 3.03
C ALA A 45 -10.82 27.22 2.14
N ARG A 46 -10.01 27.28 1.08
CA ARG A 46 -9.74 26.16 0.17
C ARG A 46 -8.24 26.00 0.00
N THR A 47 -7.65 25.00 0.65
CA THR A 47 -6.20 24.73 0.56
C THR A 47 -5.91 23.53 -0.34
N PRO A 48 -4.86 23.56 -1.17
CA PRO A 48 -4.50 22.40 -2.00
C PRO A 48 -4.09 21.22 -1.10
N LYS A 49 -4.55 20.02 -1.44
CA LYS A 49 -4.25 18.78 -0.72
C LYS A 49 -3.90 17.67 -1.69
N LYS A 50 -2.77 17.00 -1.44
CA LYS A 50 -2.41 15.75 -2.10
C LYS A 50 -3.15 14.59 -1.42
N ILE A 51 -3.95 13.86 -2.18
CA ILE A 51 -4.72 12.71 -1.73
C ILE A 51 -3.95 11.45 -2.15
N LYS A 52 -3.35 10.78 -1.17
CA LYS A 52 -2.62 9.52 -1.40
C LYS A 52 -3.61 8.35 -1.39
N PRO A 53 -3.54 7.41 -2.35
CA PRO A 53 -4.30 6.16 -2.26
C PRO A 53 -3.81 5.33 -1.07
N ASN A 54 -4.72 4.59 -0.44
CA ASN A 54 -4.37 3.66 0.63
C ASN A 54 -3.75 2.39 0.03
N LEU A 55 -2.41 2.41 -0.13
CA LEU A 55 -1.59 1.35 -0.71
C LEU A 55 -0.88 0.56 0.38
N HIS A 56 -0.82 -0.75 0.21
CA HIS A 56 -0.11 -1.68 1.09
C HIS A 56 0.76 -2.62 0.29
N HIS A 57 1.91 -2.98 0.84
CA HIS A 57 2.79 -4.00 0.26
C HIS A 57 2.39 -5.37 0.81
N MET A 58 1.97 -6.28 -0.06
CA MET A 58 1.56 -7.62 0.35
C MET A 58 2.04 -8.69 -0.65
N MET A 59 2.06 -9.93 -0.18
CA MET A 59 2.23 -11.10 -1.04
C MET A 59 0.89 -11.39 -1.71
N VAL A 60 0.91 -11.55 -3.03
CA VAL A 60 -0.26 -11.97 -3.80
C VAL A 60 0.09 -13.24 -4.58
N ASP A 61 -0.78 -14.23 -4.48
CA ASP A 61 -0.71 -15.45 -5.27
C ASP A 61 -1.04 -15.13 -6.74
N THR A 62 -0.03 -15.26 -7.60
CA THR A 62 -0.16 -15.13 -9.06
C THR A 62 0.03 -16.53 -9.66
N PRO A 63 -0.52 -16.86 -10.84
CA PRO A 63 -0.33 -18.18 -11.48
C PRO A 63 1.13 -18.63 -11.65
N LYS A 64 2.10 -17.70 -11.61
CA LYS A 64 3.55 -17.97 -11.71
C LYS A 64 4.26 -18.00 -10.35
N GLY A 65 3.52 -17.92 -9.24
CA GLY A 65 4.05 -17.92 -7.87
C GLY A 65 3.63 -16.70 -7.03
N ARG A 66 4.06 -16.71 -5.77
CA ARG A 66 3.82 -15.62 -4.81
C ARG A 66 4.73 -14.42 -5.07
N LYS A 67 4.15 -13.28 -5.45
CA LYS A 67 4.90 -12.04 -5.71
C LYS A 67 4.59 -10.98 -4.66
N ARG A 68 5.60 -10.21 -4.24
CA ARG A 68 5.41 -8.96 -3.48
C ARG A 68 4.96 -7.87 -4.44
N MET A 69 3.82 -7.27 -4.15
CA MET A 69 3.30 -6.16 -4.95
C MET A 69 2.62 -5.09 -4.08
N THR A 70 2.56 -3.88 -4.63
CA THR A 70 1.89 -2.72 -4.03
C THR A 70 0.44 -2.66 -4.47
N VAL A 71 -0.47 -2.84 -3.51
CA VAL A 71 -1.90 -3.05 -3.78
C VAL A 71 -2.75 -2.09 -2.95
N CYS A 72 -3.78 -1.50 -3.56
CA CYS A 72 -4.72 -0.67 -2.82
C CYS A 72 -5.72 -1.50 -2.01
N THR A 73 -6.26 -0.94 -0.92
CA THR A 73 -7.24 -1.62 -0.06
C THR A 73 -8.45 -2.19 -0.81
N ARG A 74 -8.93 -1.52 -1.87
CA ARG A 74 -10.04 -2.01 -2.71
C ARG A 74 -9.67 -3.33 -3.40
N CYS A 75 -8.49 -3.40 -4.00
CA CYS A 75 -8.02 -4.60 -4.68
C CYS A 75 -7.73 -5.72 -3.68
N MET A 76 -7.14 -5.40 -2.52
CA MET A 76 -6.95 -6.38 -1.44
C MET A 76 -8.28 -7.00 -1.00
N ARG A 77 -9.34 -6.19 -0.85
CA ARG A 77 -10.68 -6.69 -0.52
C ARG A 77 -11.24 -7.60 -1.60
N THR A 78 -11.05 -7.27 -2.88
CA THR A 78 -11.51 -8.10 -3.99
C THR A 78 -10.76 -9.43 -4.06
N LEU A 79 -9.44 -9.42 -3.83
CA LEU A 79 -8.64 -10.65 -3.80
C LEU A 79 -9.12 -11.61 -2.72
N ARG A 80 -9.30 -11.12 -1.48
CA ARG A 80 -9.80 -11.95 -0.37
C ARG A 80 -11.17 -12.55 -0.64
N LYS A 81 -12.06 -11.81 -1.33
CA LYS A 81 -13.38 -12.33 -1.70
C LYS A 81 -13.33 -13.47 -2.73
N ARG A 82 -12.35 -13.45 -3.63
CA ARG A 82 -12.18 -14.48 -4.66
C ARG A 82 -11.56 -15.76 -4.12
N GLU A 83 -10.82 -15.69 -3.03
CA GLU A 83 -10.21 -16.84 -2.36
C GLU A 83 -11.25 -17.68 -1.57
N THR A 84 -12.35 -17.05 -1.16
CA THR A 84 -13.44 -17.70 -0.41
C THR A 84 -14.55 -18.27 -1.28
N LEU A 85 -14.40 -18.23 -2.62
CA LEU A 85 -15.33 -18.81 -3.60
C LEU A 85 -14.68 -20.05 -4.23
#